data_AF-A0A671EYM6-F1
#
_entry.id   AF-A0A671EYM6-F1
#
_cell.length_a   1.000
_cell.length_b   1.000
_cell.length_c   1.000
_cell.angle_alpha   90.00
_cell.angle_beta   90.00
_cell.angle_gamma   90.00
#
_symmetry.space_group_name_H-M   'P 1'
#
loop_
_entity.id
_entity.type
_entity.pdbx_description
1 polymer ?
#
loop_
_entity_poly.entity_id
_entity_poly.type
_entity_poly.pdbx_seq_one_letter_code
_entity_poly.pdbx_strand_id
1 'polypeptide(L)'
;MKLIALLFLCSRLLPTLPQKYNSQEIDCNDEDIFKVVDTALKTYNERNQSGNQFVLYRVTEVIKTENPDIFYAVKYEIKEGDCPVKSGKTWQDCDYKDAEEAATGECTATVKKSEKTKFSVATQTCQITPADGPVVTPGYECLGCEQPISTASPNVERVLRYAIEHFNNNTDSSHLFSLKEVKRAQSQVVSGWKYEVTYTIAQTNCSKEKFLFLTPDCMSLLNGDTGECTDNAYIDLQDRIASFSQQCDLYPGDDFVLPPPMVCIGCPREIPVDSPDLEEPLKHSITKLNAENNGNFYFKIDTVHRATSQIVAGRRFSIAFTAKETTCSKESNKELTASCETNKLGEVLQCIADVVVVPWMNTVDTTVNCGSRGKILRLARPPGFSPFRLVARKTTKEGTTKHLKLCEYKGRRLEAGAEPAPENESPNQRAVSPRLIQ
;
A
#
# COMPACT_ATOMS: atom_id res chain seq x y z
N MET A 1 -37.01 62.59 -11.11
CA MET A 1 -37.08 61.29 -10.39
C MET A 1 -36.54 60.22 -11.34
N LYS A 2 -35.40 59.62 -11.02
CA LYS A 2 -34.72 58.62 -11.88
C LYS A 2 -35.26 57.22 -11.49
N LEU A 3 -35.81 56.48 -12.45
CA LEU A 3 -36.17 55.07 -12.28
C LEU A 3 -34.91 54.21 -12.31
N ILE A 4 -34.72 53.38 -11.29
CA ILE A 4 -33.68 52.35 -11.24
C ILE A 4 -34.33 51.04 -11.68
N ALA A 5 -33.87 50.50 -12.81
CA ALA A 5 -34.22 49.15 -13.25
C ALA A 5 -33.19 48.15 -12.70
N LEU A 6 -33.64 47.24 -11.83
CA LEU A 6 -32.85 46.12 -11.30
C LEU A 6 -32.96 44.92 -12.25
N LEU A 7 -31.87 44.60 -12.93
CA LEU A 7 -31.69 43.38 -13.72
C LEU A 7 -31.33 42.22 -12.79
N PHE A 8 -32.26 41.27 -12.60
CA PHE A 8 -31.97 39.97 -11.98
C PHE A 8 -31.27 39.06 -13.00
N LEU A 9 -29.95 38.90 -12.89
CA LEU A 9 -29.22 37.80 -13.54
C LEU A 9 -29.49 36.50 -12.77
N CYS A 10 -30.45 35.69 -13.24
CA CYS A 10 -30.50 34.28 -12.89
C CYS A 10 -29.31 33.56 -13.54
N SER A 11 -28.23 33.40 -12.79
CA SER A 11 -27.13 32.50 -13.12
C SER A 11 -27.65 31.05 -13.14
N ARG A 12 -27.88 30.53 -14.34
CA ARG A 12 -28.06 29.09 -14.57
C ARG A 12 -26.71 28.40 -14.40
N LEU A 13 -26.37 28.04 -13.17
CA LEU A 13 -25.43 26.96 -12.92
C LEU A 13 -26.10 25.68 -13.43
N LEU A 14 -25.70 25.22 -14.62
CA LEU A 14 -25.94 23.84 -15.03
C LEU A 14 -25.29 22.94 -13.96
N PRO A 15 -26.03 22.05 -13.28
CA PRO A 15 -25.39 21.05 -12.44
C PRO A 15 -24.56 20.17 -13.37
N THR A 16 -23.23 20.26 -13.24
CA THR A 16 -22.35 19.25 -13.81
C THR A 16 -22.75 17.93 -13.16
N LEU A 17 -23.31 17.03 -13.96
CA LEU A 17 -23.62 15.68 -13.52
C LEU A 17 -22.29 15.07 -13.03
N PRO A 18 -22.16 14.63 -11.77
CA PRO A 18 -20.96 13.95 -11.34
C PRO A 18 -20.81 12.71 -12.23
N GLN A 19 -19.74 12.70 -13.04
CA GLN A 19 -19.44 11.61 -13.94
C GLN A 19 -19.29 10.34 -13.10
N LYS A 20 -20.21 9.41 -13.30
CA LYS A 20 -20.36 8.22 -12.48
C LYS A 20 -19.23 7.25 -12.86
N TYR A 21 -18.16 7.21 -12.08
CA TYR A 21 -17.09 6.24 -12.27
C TYR A 21 -17.62 4.83 -12.02
N ASN A 22 -17.54 3.96 -13.03
CA ASN A 22 -17.85 2.55 -12.86
C ASN A 22 -16.58 1.86 -12.36
N SER A 23 -16.46 1.75 -11.04
CA SER A 23 -15.41 0.96 -10.41
C SER A 23 -16.00 -0.37 -9.99
N GLN A 24 -15.36 -1.45 -10.43
CA GLN A 24 -15.79 -2.80 -10.15
C GLN A 24 -14.59 -3.57 -9.61
N GLU A 25 -14.75 -4.15 -8.43
CA GLU A 25 -13.85 -5.20 -7.97
C GLU A 25 -14.10 -6.44 -8.83
N ILE A 26 -13.04 -6.95 -9.47
CA ILE A 26 -13.13 -8.03 -10.44
C ILE A 26 -12.32 -9.25 -9.99
N ASP A 27 -12.76 -10.42 -10.42
CA ASP A 27 -12.09 -11.68 -10.11
C ASP A 27 -10.71 -11.70 -10.79
N CYS A 28 -9.70 -12.18 -10.06
CA CYS A 28 -8.33 -12.33 -10.55
C CYS A 28 -8.19 -13.36 -11.68
N ASN A 29 -9.22 -14.20 -11.92
CA ASN A 29 -9.29 -15.11 -13.08
C ASN A 29 -9.83 -14.44 -14.36
N ASP A 30 -10.07 -13.12 -14.36
CA ASP A 30 -10.39 -12.37 -15.57
C ASP A 30 -9.21 -12.40 -16.58
N GLU A 31 -9.54 -12.51 -17.87
CA GLU A 31 -8.58 -12.76 -18.95
C GLU A 31 -7.49 -11.68 -19.07
N ASP A 32 -7.80 -10.45 -18.65
CA ASP A 32 -6.88 -9.34 -18.71
C ASP A 32 -5.92 -9.28 -17.51
N ILE A 33 -6.28 -9.88 -16.37
CA ILE A 33 -5.53 -9.69 -15.10
C ILE A 33 -4.15 -10.30 -15.15
N PHE A 34 -4.02 -11.47 -15.76
CA PHE A 34 -2.71 -12.04 -15.96
C PHE A 34 -1.83 -11.13 -16.83
N LYS A 35 -2.38 -10.53 -17.90
CA LYS A 35 -1.65 -9.60 -18.78
C LYS A 35 -1.28 -8.31 -18.06
N VAL A 36 -2.17 -7.80 -17.20
CA VAL A 36 -1.95 -6.63 -16.34
C VAL A 36 -0.78 -6.87 -15.38
N VAL A 37 -0.81 -7.98 -14.63
CA VAL A 37 0.22 -8.31 -13.66
C VAL A 37 1.52 -8.70 -14.34
N ASP A 38 1.47 -9.40 -15.48
CA ASP A 38 2.64 -9.71 -16.30
C ASP A 38 3.33 -8.44 -16.80
N THR A 39 2.56 -7.46 -17.29
CA THR A 39 3.10 -6.16 -17.73
C THR A 39 3.75 -5.44 -16.56
N ALA A 40 3.07 -5.37 -15.41
CA ALA A 40 3.59 -4.74 -14.21
C ALA A 40 4.89 -5.40 -13.73
N LEU A 41 4.90 -6.73 -13.59
CA LEU A 41 6.04 -7.45 -13.07
C LEU A 41 7.25 -7.45 -14.01
N LYS A 42 7.02 -7.52 -15.34
CA LYS A 42 8.09 -7.31 -16.33
C LYS A 42 8.71 -5.94 -16.20
N THR A 43 7.90 -4.88 -16.15
CA THR A 43 8.39 -3.50 -15.95
C THR A 43 9.18 -3.36 -14.65
N TYR A 44 8.77 -4.01 -13.57
CA TYR A 44 9.50 -4.00 -12.31
C TYR A 44 10.86 -4.71 -12.40
N ASN A 45 10.89 -5.94 -12.94
CA ASN A 45 12.12 -6.72 -13.08
C ASN A 45 13.11 -6.10 -14.07
N GLU A 46 12.63 -5.44 -15.14
CA GLU A 46 13.46 -4.70 -16.09
C GLU A 46 14.12 -3.47 -15.44
N ARG A 47 13.41 -2.80 -14.52
CA ARG A 47 13.97 -1.67 -13.74
C ARG A 47 15.00 -2.12 -12.72
N ASN A 48 14.83 -3.31 -12.15
CA ASN A 48 15.75 -3.84 -11.14
C ASN A 48 16.94 -4.55 -11.79
N GLN A 49 18.04 -3.83 -12.05
CA GLN A 49 19.18 -4.36 -12.82
C GLN A 49 20.13 -5.30 -12.06
N SER A 50 19.83 -5.65 -10.80
CA SER A 50 20.68 -6.47 -9.93
C SER A 50 19.90 -7.51 -9.15
N GLY A 51 20.53 -8.67 -8.92
CA GLY A 51 19.91 -9.80 -8.22
C GLY A 51 19.15 -10.74 -9.16
N ASN A 52 18.22 -11.48 -8.58
CA ASN A 52 17.34 -12.38 -9.32
C ASN A 52 16.04 -11.68 -9.71
N GLN A 53 15.37 -12.19 -10.74
CA GLN A 53 14.04 -11.72 -11.11
C GLN A 53 13.02 -12.16 -10.05
N PHE A 54 12.01 -11.33 -9.82
CA PHE A 54 10.87 -11.72 -8.99
C PHE A 54 9.81 -12.43 -9.83
N VAL A 55 9.25 -13.49 -9.26
CA VAL A 55 8.19 -14.32 -9.83
C VAL A 55 6.89 -14.01 -9.09
N LEU A 56 5.78 -13.91 -9.83
CA LEU A 56 4.46 -13.71 -9.24
C LEU A 56 4.13 -14.86 -8.30
N TYR A 57 3.69 -14.57 -7.07
CA TYR A 57 3.19 -15.59 -6.14
C TYR A 57 1.67 -15.66 -6.17
N ARG A 58 0.99 -14.52 -5.95
CA ARG A 58 -0.48 -14.46 -5.94
C ARG A 58 -1.00 -13.05 -6.12
N VAL A 59 -2.24 -12.94 -6.60
CA VAL A 59 -2.98 -11.68 -6.74
C VAL A 59 -4.01 -11.60 -5.61
N THR A 60 -3.98 -10.51 -4.85
CA THR A 60 -4.79 -10.32 -3.64
C THR A 60 -5.99 -9.42 -3.84
N GLU A 61 -5.88 -8.39 -4.69
CA GLU A 61 -6.94 -7.42 -4.93
C GLU A 61 -6.87 -6.88 -6.36
N VAL A 62 -8.03 -6.72 -7.01
CA VAL A 62 -8.13 -6.15 -8.36
C VAL A 62 -9.34 -5.23 -8.45
N ILE A 63 -9.08 -3.96 -8.74
CA ILE A 63 -10.11 -2.95 -8.98
C ILE A 63 -9.99 -2.47 -10.43
N LYS A 64 -11.04 -2.70 -11.22
CA LYS A 64 -11.17 -2.14 -12.56
C LYS A 64 -11.94 -0.83 -12.50
N THR A 65 -11.40 0.21 -13.11
CA THR A 65 -12.04 1.51 -13.30
C THR A 65 -12.17 1.79 -14.78
N GLU A 66 -13.34 2.25 -15.21
CA GLU A 66 -13.60 2.58 -16.62
C GLU A 66 -14.16 4.01 -16.73
N ASN A 67 -13.38 4.95 -17.28
CA ASN A 67 -13.82 6.31 -17.70
C ASN A 67 -12.70 7.20 -18.28
N PRO A 68 -12.71 7.67 -19.55
CA PRO A 68 -13.08 6.95 -20.78
C PRO A 68 -12.12 5.78 -21.09
N ASP A 69 -10.96 5.76 -20.43
CA ASP A 69 -9.96 4.69 -20.48
C ASP A 69 -10.22 3.64 -19.39
N ILE A 70 -9.70 2.42 -19.59
CA ILE A 70 -9.76 1.33 -18.61
C ILE A 70 -8.47 1.30 -17.80
N PHE A 71 -8.59 1.32 -16.47
CA PHE A 71 -7.48 1.17 -15.54
C PHE A 71 -7.71 -0.03 -14.60
N TYR A 72 -6.64 -0.73 -14.28
CA TYR A 72 -6.61 -1.81 -13.30
C TYR A 72 -5.69 -1.41 -12.15
N ALA A 73 -6.24 -1.26 -10.95
CA ALA A 73 -5.45 -1.19 -9.73
C ALA A 73 -5.34 -2.61 -9.15
N VAL A 74 -4.12 -3.13 -9.10
CA VAL A 74 -3.83 -4.50 -8.64
C VAL A 74 -2.94 -4.48 -7.42
N LYS A 75 -3.23 -5.38 -6.48
CA LYS A 75 -2.32 -5.78 -5.41
C LYS A 75 -1.93 -7.23 -5.59
N TYR A 76 -0.64 -7.50 -5.51
CA TYR A 76 -0.10 -8.83 -5.74
C TYR A 76 1.20 -9.03 -4.95
N GLU A 77 1.47 -10.28 -4.62
CA GLU A 77 2.67 -10.69 -3.91
C GLU A 77 3.64 -11.37 -4.88
N ILE A 78 4.92 -11.13 -4.67
CA ILE A 78 6.01 -11.67 -5.47
C ILE A 78 7.02 -12.41 -4.58
N LYS A 79 7.74 -13.35 -5.17
CA LYS A 79 8.84 -14.08 -4.53
C LYS A 79 10.06 -14.05 -5.43
N GLU A 80 11.24 -13.99 -4.82
CA GLU A 80 12.51 -14.06 -5.54
C GLU A 80 12.60 -15.38 -6.30
N GLY A 81 12.93 -15.29 -7.59
CA GLY A 81 13.20 -16.45 -8.44
C GLY A 81 14.66 -16.88 -8.39
N ASP A 82 14.96 -17.98 -9.06
CA ASP A 82 16.31 -18.54 -9.21
C ASP A 82 17.11 -17.94 -10.38
N CYS A 83 16.45 -17.14 -11.23
CA CYS A 83 17.03 -16.62 -12.45
C CYS A 83 17.60 -15.20 -12.26
N PRO A 84 18.85 -14.94 -12.69
CA PRO A 84 19.40 -13.59 -12.69
C PRO A 84 18.64 -12.68 -13.67
N VAL A 85 18.54 -11.39 -13.34
CA VAL A 85 17.88 -10.40 -14.23
C VAL A 85 18.52 -10.36 -15.63
N LYS A 86 19.85 -10.50 -15.72
CA LYS A 86 20.62 -10.49 -16.97
C LYS A 86 20.57 -11.80 -17.77
N SER A 87 19.82 -12.80 -17.32
CA SER A 87 19.76 -14.11 -17.99
C SER A 87 19.06 -14.11 -19.35
N GLY A 88 18.37 -13.01 -19.70
CA GLY A 88 17.55 -12.92 -20.91
C GLY A 88 16.26 -13.75 -20.85
N LYS A 89 15.99 -14.42 -19.71
CA LYS A 89 14.75 -15.14 -19.44
C LYS A 89 13.65 -14.17 -18.99
N THR A 90 12.40 -14.56 -19.16
CA THR A 90 11.28 -13.86 -18.52
C THR A 90 10.99 -14.46 -17.15
N TRP A 91 10.35 -13.71 -16.26
CA TRP A 91 10.02 -14.18 -14.91
C TRP A 91 9.15 -15.45 -14.90
N GLN A 92 8.44 -15.72 -16.00
CA GLN A 92 7.60 -16.90 -16.21
C GLN A 92 8.42 -18.17 -16.48
N ASP A 93 9.68 -18.01 -16.85
CA ASP A 93 10.64 -19.10 -17.11
C ASP A 93 11.55 -19.35 -15.90
N CYS A 94 11.28 -18.69 -14.78
CA CYS A 94 12.07 -18.77 -13.56
C CYS A 94 11.29 -19.53 -12.49
N ASP A 95 11.99 -20.39 -11.78
CA ASP A 95 11.43 -21.11 -10.64
C ASP A 95 11.57 -20.25 -9.38
N TYR A 96 10.75 -20.52 -8.36
CA TYR A 96 10.92 -19.85 -7.08
C TYR A 96 12.21 -20.32 -6.42
N LYS A 97 12.93 -19.37 -5.84
CA LYS A 97 14.05 -19.67 -4.94
C LYS A 97 13.53 -20.32 -3.65
N ASP A 98 14.37 -21.09 -2.98
CA ASP A 98 14.00 -21.79 -1.74
C ASP A 98 13.49 -20.81 -0.66
N ALA A 99 12.43 -21.20 0.05
CA ALA A 99 11.63 -20.31 0.89
C ALA A 99 12.40 -19.65 2.05
N GLU A 100 13.50 -20.25 2.51
CA GLU A 100 14.36 -19.70 3.57
C GLU A 100 15.33 -18.62 3.02
N GLU A 101 15.60 -18.62 1.71
CA GLU A 101 16.59 -17.74 1.06
C GLU A 101 15.95 -16.75 0.06
N ALA A 102 14.64 -16.84 -0.13
CA ALA A 102 13.90 -16.05 -1.09
C ALA A 102 13.38 -14.75 -0.48
N ALA A 103 13.80 -13.61 -1.01
CA ALA A 103 13.13 -12.35 -0.72
C ALA A 103 11.66 -12.41 -1.16
N THR A 104 10.78 -11.79 -0.39
CA THR A 104 9.36 -11.69 -0.70
C THR A 104 8.98 -10.24 -0.91
N GLY A 105 7.90 -9.96 -1.63
CA GLY A 105 7.48 -8.59 -1.87
C GLY A 105 5.97 -8.45 -1.97
N GLU A 106 5.47 -7.32 -1.49
CA GLU A 106 4.09 -6.89 -1.69
C GLU A 106 4.07 -5.70 -2.64
N CYS A 107 3.37 -5.86 -3.76
CA CYS A 107 3.31 -4.85 -4.81
C CYS A 107 1.90 -4.29 -4.98
N THR A 108 1.84 -3.00 -5.28
CA THR A 108 0.65 -2.31 -5.76
C THR A 108 0.97 -1.66 -7.10
N ALA A 109 0.11 -1.84 -8.10
CA ALA A 109 0.30 -1.25 -9.42
C ALA A 109 -1.01 -0.75 -10.02
N THR A 110 -0.94 0.36 -10.76
CA THR A 110 -2.04 0.86 -11.60
C THR A 110 -1.64 0.71 -13.05
N VAL A 111 -2.42 -0.03 -13.83
CA VAL A 111 -2.11 -0.34 -15.24
C VAL A 111 -3.26 0.15 -16.12
N LYS A 112 -2.93 0.97 -17.10
CA LYS A 112 -3.87 1.46 -18.12
C LYS A 112 -3.98 0.44 -19.26
N LYS A 113 -5.19 0.15 -19.71
CA LYS A 113 -5.49 -0.61 -20.93
C LYS A 113 -5.92 0.38 -22.02
N SER A 114 -5.12 0.48 -23.08
CA SER A 114 -5.43 1.27 -24.27
C SER A 114 -6.41 0.53 -25.19
N GLU A 115 -7.09 1.26 -26.09
CA GLU A 115 -8.11 0.77 -27.04
C GLU A 115 -7.66 -0.46 -27.89
N LYS A 116 -6.35 -0.71 -28.00
CA LYS A 116 -5.75 -1.83 -28.75
C LYS A 116 -5.10 -2.91 -27.87
N THR A 117 -5.73 -3.30 -26.75
CA THR A 117 -5.26 -4.38 -25.83
C THR A 117 -3.86 -4.20 -25.24
N LYS A 118 -3.25 -3.02 -25.41
CA LYS A 118 -1.93 -2.70 -24.88
C LYS A 118 -2.07 -2.23 -23.43
N PHE A 119 -1.28 -2.83 -22.55
CA PHE A 119 -1.20 -2.47 -21.15
C PHE A 119 0.04 -1.60 -20.91
N SER A 120 -0.10 -0.56 -20.11
CA SER A 120 1.01 0.32 -19.71
C SER A 120 0.91 0.63 -18.22
N VAL A 121 2.01 0.48 -17.50
CA VAL A 121 2.09 0.72 -16.06
C VAL A 121 2.08 2.23 -15.81
N ALA A 122 1.05 2.73 -15.13
CA ALA A 122 0.96 4.13 -14.71
C ALA A 122 1.77 4.35 -13.42
N THR A 123 1.51 3.53 -12.40
CA THR A 123 2.26 3.56 -11.14
C THR A 123 2.50 2.16 -10.64
N GLN A 124 3.61 1.99 -9.93
CA GLN A 124 3.97 0.72 -9.33
C GLN A 124 4.89 0.95 -8.15
N THR A 125 4.57 0.30 -7.03
CA THR A 125 5.38 0.31 -5.81
C THR A 125 5.41 -1.09 -5.25
N CYS A 126 6.61 -1.59 -4.94
CA CYS A 126 6.81 -2.89 -4.34
C CYS A 126 7.62 -2.73 -3.04
N GLN A 127 7.08 -3.25 -1.95
CA GLN A 127 7.78 -3.32 -0.66
C GLN A 127 8.42 -4.71 -0.55
N ILE A 128 9.74 -4.77 -0.68
CA ILE A 128 10.49 -6.02 -0.62
C ILE A 128 10.93 -6.28 0.82
N THR A 129 10.57 -7.45 1.32
CA THR A 129 11.11 -8.03 2.55
C THR A 129 12.24 -8.99 2.14
N PRO A 130 13.51 -8.66 2.43
CA PRO A 130 14.62 -9.58 2.17
C PRO A 130 14.39 -10.92 2.88
N ALA A 131 14.96 -12.00 2.34
CA ALA A 131 15.02 -13.25 3.07
C ALA A 131 15.72 -13.04 4.43
N ASP A 132 15.44 -13.90 5.41
CA ASP A 132 16.35 -14.08 6.55
C ASP A 132 17.65 -14.64 5.96
N GLY A 133 18.51 -13.73 5.50
CA GLY A 133 19.63 -14.08 4.65
C GLY A 133 20.61 -15.02 5.35
N PRO A 134 21.46 -15.72 4.58
CA PRO A 134 22.57 -16.44 5.18
C PRO A 134 23.38 -15.43 6.01
N VAL A 135 23.84 -15.87 7.18
CA VAL A 135 24.87 -15.16 7.95
C VAL A 135 25.89 -14.67 6.95
N VAL A 136 26.04 -13.34 6.84
CA VAL A 136 27.03 -12.71 5.96
C VAL A 136 28.39 -13.24 6.41
N THR A 137 28.86 -14.32 5.79
CA THR A 137 30.26 -14.67 5.82
C THR A 137 30.95 -13.55 5.06
N PRO A 138 31.86 -12.78 5.70
CA PRO A 138 32.51 -11.66 5.06
C PRO A 138 33.43 -12.22 3.97
N GLY A 139 32.89 -12.39 2.78
CA GLY A 139 33.65 -12.70 1.58
C GLY A 139 34.50 -11.49 1.28
N TYR A 140 35.82 -11.67 1.41
CA TYR A 140 36.90 -10.70 1.17
C TYR A 140 36.45 -9.40 0.50
N GLU A 141 36.31 -8.35 1.31
CA GLU A 141 36.03 -6.98 0.86
C GLU A 141 37.15 -6.51 -0.08
N CYS A 142 36.93 -6.63 -1.39
CA CYS A 142 37.75 -5.93 -2.34
C CYS A 142 37.39 -4.44 -2.29
N LEU A 143 38.21 -3.65 -1.60
CA LEU A 143 38.02 -2.20 -1.43
C LEU A 143 37.92 -1.45 -2.77
N GLY A 144 38.55 -1.99 -3.84
CA GLY A 144 38.55 -1.38 -5.17
C GLY A 144 37.39 -1.79 -6.08
N CYS A 145 36.48 -2.67 -5.65
CA CYS A 145 35.28 -3.00 -6.42
C CYS A 145 34.16 -1.98 -6.15
N GLU A 146 33.24 -1.82 -7.11
CA GLU A 146 32.00 -1.09 -6.85
C GLU A 146 31.18 -1.88 -5.82
N GLN A 147 30.93 -1.24 -4.68
CA GLN A 147 30.17 -1.81 -3.59
C GLN A 147 28.87 -1.03 -3.40
N PRO A 148 27.74 -1.73 -3.17
CA PRO A 148 26.50 -1.07 -2.80
C PRO A 148 26.66 -0.40 -1.43
N ILE A 149 26.15 0.82 -1.30
CA ILE A 149 26.15 1.56 -0.04
C ILE A 149 24.73 2.00 0.32
N SER A 150 24.54 2.37 1.58
CA SER A 150 23.27 2.94 2.03
C SER A 150 22.95 4.22 1.23
N THR A 151 21.74 4.27 0.67
CA THR A 151 21.18 5.47 0.02
C THR A 151 20.98 6.63 0.98
N ALA A 152 20.98 6.36 2.29
CA ALA A 152 20.91 7.36 3.35
C ALA A 152 22.30 7.79 3.88
N SER A 153 23.40 7.38 3.22
CA SER A 153 24.74 7.76 3.67
C SER A 153 24.99 9.27 3.45
N PRO A 154 25.69 9.96 4.38
CA PRO A 154 25.98 11.40 4.25
C PRO A 154 26.74 11.77 2.97
N ASN A 155 27.58 10.86 2.46
CA ASN A 155 28.31 11.07 1.22
C ASN A 155 27.38 11.06 0.00
N VAL A 156 26.38 10.17 -0.01
CA VAL A 156 25.35 10.14 -1.07
C VAL A 156 24.47 11.38 -0.99
N GLU A 157 24.08 11.82 0.21
CA GLU A 157 23.32 13.07 0.39
C GLU A 157 24.05 14.28 -0.19
N ARG A 158 25.37 14.37 0.03
CA ARG A 158 26.21 15.43 -0.52
C ARG A 158 26.23 15.41 -2.05
N VAL A 159 26.43 14.23 -2.65
CA VAL A 159 26.41 14.06 -4.11
C VAL A 159 25.05 14.46 -4.68
N LEU A 160 23.96 14.00 -4.06
CA LEU A 160 22.59 14.33 -4.48
C LEU A 160 22.30 15.83 -4.38
N ARG A 161 22.76 16.50 -3.33
CA ARG A 161 22.57 17.96 -3.19
C ARG A 161 23.25 18.71 -4.35
N TYR A 162 24.50 18.36 -4.64
CA TYR A 162 25.22 18.92 -5.78
C TYR A 162 24.54 18.59 -7.11
N ALA A 163 24.07 17.36 -7.26
CA ALA A 163 23.40 16.87 -8.45
C ALA A 163 22.11 17.61 -8.78
N ILE A 164 21.27 17.87 -7.78
CA ILE A 164 20.01 18.62 -7.94
C ILE A 164 20.29 20.08 -8.29
N GLU A 165 21.29 20.69 -7.66
CA GLU A 165 21.74 22.04 -8.01
C GLU A 165 22.26 22.10 -9.45
N HIS A 166 23.13 21.15 -9.82
CA HIS A 166 23.67 21.01 -11.16
C HIS A 166 22.56 20.83 -12.21
N PHE A 167 21.60 19.94 -11.96
CA PHE A 167 20.45 19.72 -12.84
C PHE A 167 19.65 21.01 -13.04
N ASN A 168 19.30 21.69 -11.95
CA ASN A 168 18.51 22.92 -12.03
C ASN A 168 19.24 24.05 -12.75
N ASN A 169 20.57 24.11 -12.66
CA ASN A 169 21.35 25.16 -13.33
C ASN A 169 21.60 24.87 -14.82
N ASN A 170 21.63 23.59 -15.22
CA ASN A 170 22.01 23.17 -16.58
C ASN A 170 20.84 22.67 -17.43
N THR A 171 19.60 22.85 -16.97
CA THR A 171 18.40 22.44 -17.70
C THR A 171 17.59 23.62 -18.19
N ASP A 172 16.99 23.49 -19.36
CA ASP A 172 16.13 24.52 -19.96
C ASP A 172 14.72 24.57 -19.35
N SER A 173 14.43 23.77 -18.31
CA SER A 173 13.11 23.81 -17.66
C SER A 173 12.86 25.16 -16.97
N SER A 174 11.62 25.63 -17.04
CA SER A 174 11.16 26.88 -16.41
C SER A 174 10.98 26.79 -14.89
N HIS A 175 11.01 25.57 -14.32
CA HIS A 175 10.80 25.31 -12.89
C HIS A 175 11.99 24.59 -12.27
N LEU A 176 12.13 24.74 -10.96
CA LEU A 176 13.09 23.98 -10.17
C LEU A 176 12.56 22.56 -9.91
N PHE A 177 13.45 21.59 -9.90
CA PHE A 177 13.19 20.20 -9.56
C PHE A 177 13.79 19.87 -8.21
N SER A 178 13.10 19.02 -7.46
CA SER A 178 13.56 18.49 -6.16
C SER A 178 13.72 16.97 -6.20
N LEU A 179 14.55 16.43 -5.31
CA LEU A 179 14.72 15.00 -5.14
C LEU A 179 13.41 14.35 -4.68
N LYS A 180 12.98 13.29 -5.37
CA LYS A 180 11.77 12.52 -5.03
C LYS A 180 12.13 11.23 -4.31
N GLU A 181 12.98 10.40 -4.91
CA GLU A 181 13.36 9.09 -4.36
C GLU A 181 14.76 8.69 -4.83
N VAL A 182 15.59 8.15 -3.93
CA VAL A 182 16.90 7.57 -4.25
C VAL A 182 16.73 6.07 -4.45
N LYS A 183 16.94 5.58 -5.68
CA LYS A 183 16.76 4.16 -6.02
C LYS A 183 17.97 3.32 -5.64
N ARG A 184 19.18 3.82 -5.92
CA ARG A 184 20.42 3.04 -5.78
C ARG A 184 21.63 3.94 -5.56
N ALA A 185 22.58 3.46 -4.77
CA ALA A 185 23.87 4.09 -4.56
C ALA A 185 25.00 3.05 -4.52
N GLN A 186 26.09 3.34 -5.23
CA GLN A 186 27.33 2.57 -5.19
C GLN A 186 28.52 3.46 -4.86
N SER A 187 29.53 2.89 -4.23
CA SER A 187 30.84 3.53 -4.08
C SER A 187 31.98 2.61 -4.49
N GLN A 188 33.06 3.19 -4.98
CA GLN A 188 34.30 2.50 -5.28
C GLN A 188 35.49 3.32 -4.78
N VAL A 189 36.42 2.66 -4.08
CA VAL A 189 37.70 3.29 -3.71
C VAL A 189 38.61 3.31 -4.92
N VAL A 190 39.07 4.51 -5.27
CA VAL A 190 40.02 4.77 -6.37
C VAL A 190 41.12 5.70 -5.81
N SER A 191 41.62 6.68 -6.57
CA SER A 191 42.46 7.77 -6.03
C SER A 191 41.59 8.84 -5.31
N GLY A 192 40.70 8.39 -4.44
CA GLY A 192 39.53 9.13 -3.96
C GLY A 192 38.33 8.20 -3.91
N TRP A 193 37.15 8.72 -4.19
CA TRP A 193 35.90 7.95 -4.18
C TRP A 193 35.13 8.19 -5.47
N LYS A 194 34.72 7.11 -6.14
CA LYS A 194 33.76 7.16 -7.24
C LYS A 194 32.40 6.75 -6.72
N TYR A 195 31.39 7.59 -6.91
CA TYR A 195 29.99 7.31 -6.60
C TYR A 195 29.19 7.19 -7.89
N GLU A 196 28.29 6.20 -7.91
CA GLU A 196 27.25 6.08 -8.92
C GLU A 196 25.90 6.07 -8.20
N VAL A 197 25.02 7.02 -8.52
CA VAL A 197 23.75 7.21 -7.83
C VAL A 197 22.61 7.30 -8.83
N THR A 198 21.57 6.50 -8.63
CA THR A 198 20.35 6.52 -9.45
C THR A 198 19.18 7.00 -8.60
N TYR A 199 18.44 8.00 -9.07
CA TYR A 199 17.37 8.64 -8.31
C TYR A 199 16.32 9.28 -9.23
N THR A 200 15.21 9.71 -8.65
CA THR A 200 14.14 10.42 -9.36
C THR A 200 13.98 11.84 -8.85
N ILE A 201 13.57 12.72 -9.75
CA ILE A 201 13.31 14.13 -9.47
C ILE A 201 11.88 14.49 -9.83
N ALA A 202 11.31 15.47 -9.14
CA ALA A 202 9.98 16.00 -9.42
C ALA A 202 10.02 17.52 -9.55
N GLN A 203 9.30 18.03 -10.54
CA GLN A 203 9.10 19.47 -10.74
C GLN A 203 8.39 20.07 -9.53
N THR A 204 8.84 21.25 -9.12
CA THR A 204 8.27 22.00 -7.99
C THR A 204 7.41 23.17 -8.45
N ASN A 205 6.65 23.74 -7.51
CA ASN A 205 5.92 25.00 -7.72
C ASN A 205 6.83 26.23 -7.87
N CYS A 206 8.14 26.10 -7.69
CA CYS A 206 9.09 27.20 -7.80
C CYS A 206 9.55 27.38 -9.25
N SER A 207 9.20 28.52 -9.84
CA SER A 207 9.72 28.93 -11.15
C SER A 207 11.14 29.49 -11.03
N LYS A 208 12.01 29.16 -12.00
CA LYS A 208 13.39 29.67 -12.08
C LYS A 208 13.47 31.18 -12.27
N GLU A 209 12.40 31.83 -12.74
CA GLU A 209 12.33 33.30 -12.85
C GLU A 209 12.29 33.99 -11.48
N LYS A 210 11.67 33.34 -10.49
CA LYS A 210 11.47 33.90 -9.14
C LYS A 210 12.45 33.33 -8.11
N PHE A 211 12.90 32.10 -8.34
CA PHE A 211 13.76 31.36 -7.40
C PHE A 211 15.03 30.90 -8.10
N LEU A 212 16.18 31.36 -7.63
CA LEU A 212 17.49 30.96 -8.14
C LEU A 212 17.93 29.57 -7.65
N PHE A 213 17.42 29.14 -6.50
CA PHE A 213 17.75 27.87 -5.86
C PHE A 213 16.52 27.31 -5.13
N LEU A 214 16.56 26.01 -4.82
CA LEU A 214 15.51 25.37 -4.03
C LEU A 214 15.46 25.96 -2.62
N THR A 215 14.27 26.39 -2.21
CA THR A 215 13.97 26.81 -0.84
C THR A 215 13.05 25.79 -0.18
N PRO A 216 12.92 25.79 1.15
CA PRO A 216 11.97 24.92 1.85
C PRO A 216 10.51 25.09 1.40
N ASP A 217 10.17 26.24 0.81
CA ASP A 217 8.82 26.54 0.29
C ASP A 217 8.55 25.90 -1.10
N CYS A 218 9.60 25.35 -1.74
CA CYS A 218 9.49 24.67 -3.03
C CYS A 218 8.94 23.25 -2.83
N MET A 219 7.65 23.09 -3.12
CA MET A 219 6.93 21.83 -2.98
C MET A 219 6.83 21.12 -4.34
N SER A 220 7.08 19.82 -4.35
CA SER A 220 6.88 18.97 -5.53
C SER A 220 5.43 19.00 -6.00
N LEU A 221 5.21 19.19 -7.30
CA LEU A 221 3.90 19.16 -7.93
C LEU A 221 3.47 17.70 -8.17
N LEU A 222 2.22 17.38 -7.83
CA LEU A 222 1.65 16.04 -8.06
C LEU A 222 1.55 15.71 -9.56
N ASN A 223 1.33 16.72 -10.40
CA ASN A 223 1.22 16.62 -11.86
C ASN A 223 2.38 17.33 -12.57
N GLY A 224 3.51 17.50 -11.88
CA GLY A 224 4.70 18.10 -12.47
C GLY A 224 5.49 17.07 -13.25
N ASP A 225 6.35 17.57 -14.15
CA ASP A 225 7.32 16.75 -14.85
C ASP A 225 8.16 15.95 -13.84
N THR A 226 8.43 14.70 -14.16
CA THR A 226 9.24 13.80 -13.34
C THR A 226 10.45 13.37 -14.17
N GLY A 227 11.60 13.19 -13.54
CA GLY A 227 12.80 12.70 -14.21
C GLY A 227 13.40 11.50 -13.51
N GLU A 228 14.07 10.65 -14.28
CA GLU A 228 14.98 9.63 -13.77
C GLU A 228 16.42 10.02 -14.10
N CYS A 229 17.26 10.08 -13.08
CA CYS A 229 18.63 10.55 -13.18
C CYS A 229 19.62 9.47 -12.73
N THR A 230 20.75 9.41 -13.44
CA THR A 230 21.92 8.62 -13.07
C THR A 230 23.15 9.52 -13.08
N ASP A 231 23.82 9.59 -11.93
CA ASP A 231 24.98 10.43 -11.73
C ASP A 231 26.22 9.61 -11.44
N ASN A 232 27.34 10.08 -11.98
CA ASN A 232 28.68 9.63 -11.66
C ASN A 232 29.46 10.79 -11.06
N ALA A 233 29.87 10.66 -9.80
CA ALA A 233 30.63 11.68 -9.08
C ALA A 233 31.97 11.13 -8.62
N TYR A 234 33.05 11.84 -8.94
CA TYR A 234 34.40 11.52 -8.45
C TYR A 234 34.82 12.56 -7.40
N ILE A 235 35.07 12.09 -6.18
CA ILE A 235 35.52 12.89 -5.06
C ILE A 235 37.03 12.66 -4.86
N ASP A 236 37.81 13.73 -4.91
CA ASP A 236 39.27 13.67 -4.71
C ASP A 236 39.65 13.46 -3.23
N LEU A 237 40.95 13.29 -2.97
CA LEU A 237 41.47 13.13 -1.61
C LEU A 237 41.36 14.40 -0.75
N GLN A 238 40.99 15.54 -1.33
CA GLN A 238 40.68 16.80 -0.63
C GLN A 238 39.18 16.93 -0.33
N ASP A 239 38.39 15.86 -0.54
CA ASP A 239 36.95 15.81 -0.32
C ASP A 239 36.14 16.76 -1.24
N ARG A 240 36.65 17.02 -2.45
CA ARG A 240 35.97 17.85 -3.45
C ARG A 240 35.44 17.00 -4.60
N ILE A 241 34.28 17.36 -5.13
CA ILE A 241 33.76 16.77 -6.37
C ILE A 241 34.64 17.27 -7.52
N ALA A 242 35.62 16.45 -7.91
CA ALA A 242 36.62 16.78 -8.92
C ALA A 242 36.11 16.49 -10.34
N SER A 243 35.15 15.58 -10.50
CA SER A 243 34.43 15.36 -11.75
C SER A 243 33.00 14.93 -11.47
N PHE A 244 32.08 15.37 -12.32
CA PHE A 244 30.66 15.07 -12.23
C PHE A 244 30.09 14.86 -13.62
N SER A 245 29.32 13.79 -13.79
CA SER A 245 28.57 13.50 -15.01
C SER A 245 27.18 13.08 -14.60
N GLN A 246 26.17 13.70 -15.23
CA GLN A 246 24.77 13.48 -14.92
C GLN A 246 24.02 13.21 -16.23
N GLN A 247 23.21 12.17 -16.20
CA GLN A 247 22.26 11.84 -17.26
C GLN A 247 20.87 11.81 -16.64
N CYS A 248 19.94 12.60 -17.17
CA CYS A 248 18.57 12.64 -16.69
C CYS A 248 17.60 12.55 -17.87
N ASP A 249 16.63 11.64 -17.76
CA ASP A 249 15.54 11.51 -18.72
C ASP A 249 14.28 12.10 -18.09
N LEU A 250 13.77 13.19 -18.68
CA LEU A 250 12.57 13.89 -18.24
C LEU A 250 11.30 13.33 -18.89
N TYR A 251 10.26 13.19 -18.10
CA TYR A 251 8.93 12.71 -18.50
C TYR A 251 7.89 13.79 -18.15
N PRO A 252 7.08 14.26 -19.12
CA PRO A 252 6.10 15.31 -18.88
C PRO A 252 4.99 14.84 -17.94
N GLY A 253 4.57 15.72 -17.02
CA GLY A 253 3.52 15.44 -16.04
C GLY A 253 2.13 15.21 -16.64
N ASP A 254 1.91 15.69 -17.88
CA ASP A 254 0.64 15.60 -18.61
C ASP A 254 0.25 14.16 -19.04
N ASP A 255 1.19 13.22 -19.05
CA ASP A 255 0.92 11.81 -19.37
C ASP A 255 0.43 10.98 -18.15
N PHE A 256 0.39 11.59 -16.96
CA PHE A 256 0.01 10.91 -15.72
C PHE A 256 -1.12 11.62 -14.99
N VAL A 257 -2.33 11.54 -15.55
CA VAL A 257 -3.53 11.63 -14.72
C VAL A 257 -3.65 10.33 -13.93
N LEU A 258 -2.96 10.26 -12.79
CA LEU A 258 -3.39 9.36 -11.73
C LEU A 258 -4.87 9.68 -11.48
N PRO A 259 -5.78 8.69 -11.54
CA PRO A 259 -7.14 8.95 -11.09
C PRO A 259 -7.03 9.50 -9.66
N PRO A 260 -7.67 10.63 -9.35
CA PRO A 260 -7.68 11.13 -7.98
C PRO A 260 -8.10 9.96 -7.08
N PRO A 261 -7.43 9.73 -5.92
CA PRO A 261 -7.77 8.62 -5.04
C PRO A 261 -9.28 8.64 -4.85
N MET A 262 -9.96 7.61 -5.34
CA MET A 262 -11.40 7.67 -5.50
C MET A 262 -12.03 7.86 -4.13
N VAL A 263 -12.52 9.08 -3.92
CA VAL A 263 -13.41 9.45 -2.83
C VAL A 263 -14.74 8.75 -3.12
N CYS A 264 -14.82 7.44 -2.87
CA CYS A 264 -16.12 6.78 -2.84
C CYS A 264 -16.86 7.32 -1.62
N ILE A 265 -17.84 8.18 -1.89
CA ILE A 265 -18.63 8.89 -0.86
C ILE A 265 -19.39 7.88 0.01
N GLY A 266 -19.76 6.74 -0.57
CA GLY A 266 -20.48 5.67 0.09
C GLY A 266 -19.62 4.52 0.62
N CYS A 267 -18.28 4.60 0.65
CA CYS A 267 -17.48 3.58 1.34
C CYS A 267 -17.26 3.95 2.80
N PRO A 268 -17.11 2.96 3.71
CA PRO A 268 -16.66 3.25 5.07
C PRO A 268 -15.27 3.87 5.05
N ARG A 269 -15.13 5.03 5.70
CA ARG A 269 -13.85 5.70 5.90
C ARG A 269 -13.50 5.74 7.36
N GLU A 270 -12.25 5.50 7.70
CA GLU A 270 -11.78 5.73 9.05
C GLU A 270 -11.95 7.20 9.43
N ILE A 271 -12.50 7.42 10.62
CA ILE A 271 -12.62 8.74 11.22
C ILE A 271 -11.86 8.74 12.55
N PRO A 272 -11.28 9.88 12.96
CA PRO A 272 -10.62 10.00 14.25
C PRO A 272 -11.55 9.57 15.39
N VAL A 273 -11.00 8.84 16.38
CA VAL A 273 -11.78 8.30 17.52
C VAL A 273 -12.29 9.39 18.47
N ASP A 274 -11.74 10.59 18.38
CA ASP A 274 -12.10 11.81 19.09
C ASP A 274 -13.01 12.74 18.24
N SER A 275 -13.48 12.28 17.08
CA SER A 275 -14.36 13.05 16.22
C SER A 275 -15.68 13.40 16.91
N PRO A 276 -16.15 14.67 16.85
CA PRO A 276 -17.44 15.06 17.41
C PRO A 276 -18.63 14.32 16.79
N ASP A 277 -18.48 13.83 15.55
CA ASP A 277 -19.49 13.02 14.87
C ASP A 277 -19.79 11.68 15.58
N LEU A 278 -18.93 11.25 16.52
CA LEU A 278 -19.11 10.02 17.28
C LEU A 278 -19.90 10.20 18.58
N GLU A 279 -20.17 11.42 19.04
CA GLU A 279 -20.82 11.66 20.34
C GLU A 279 -22.21 11.01 20.43
N GLU A 280 -23.07 11.29 19.45
CA GLU A 280 -24.41 10.71 19.36
C GLU A 280 -24.34 9.18 19.13
N PRO A 281 -23.59 8.65 18.14
CA PRO A 281 -23.45 7.21 17.95
C PRO A 281 -22.94 6.45 19.18
N LEU A 282 -21.96 6.97 19.91
CA LEU A 282 -21.43 6.35 21.12
C LEU A 282 -22.47 6.33 22.25
N LYS A 283 -23.24 7.42 22.41
CA LYS A 283 -24.35 7.50 23.37
C LYS A 283 -25.42 6.45 23.08
N HIS A 284 -25.82 6.30 21.81
CA HIS A 284 -26.77 5.27 21.41
C HIS A 284 -26.20 3.86 21.62
N SER A 285 -24.93 3.65 21.28
CA SER A 285 -24.24 2.36 21.45
C SER A 285 -24.21 1.92 22.92
N ILE A 286 -23.85 2.80 23.86
CA ILE A 286 -23.79 2.44 25.28
C ILE A 286 -25.18 2.25 25.89
N THR A 287 -26.17 3.01 25.43
CA THR A 287 -27.56 2.85 25.85
C THR A 287 -28.10 1.50 25.42
N LYS A 288 -27.89 1.13 24.15
CA LYS A 288 -28.30 -0.16 23.58
C LYS A 288 -27.61 -1.33 24.28
N LEU A 289 -26.29 -1.25 24.47
CA LEU A 289 -25.53 -2.25 25.22
C LEU A 289 -26.11 -2.49 26.61
N ASN A 290 -26.38 -1.43 27.37
CA ASN A 290 -26.89 -1.57 28.73
C ASN A 290 -28.34 -2.05 28.81
N ALA A 291 -29.15 -1.75 27.79
CA ALA A 291 -30.52 -2.25 27.71
C ALA A 291 -30.59 -3.74 27.36
N GLU A 292 -29.67 -4.24 26.52
CA GLU A 292 -29.65 -5.64 26.07
C GLU A 292 -28.80 -6.55 26.96
N ASN A 293 -27.87 -5.99 27.73
CA ASN A 293 -27.05 -6.74 28.66
C ASN A 293 -27.83 -7.04 29.95
N ASN A 294 -28.01 -8.32 30.27
CA ASN A 294 -28.70 -8.78 31.48
C ASN A 294 -27.86 -8.71 32.77
N GLY A 295 -26.65 -8.14 32.73
CA GLY A 295 -25.78 -7.97 33.89
C GLY A 295 -26.31 -6.97 34.91
N ASN A 296 -25.95 -7.16 36.18
CA ASN A 296 -26.46 -6.39 37.32
C ASN A 296 -25.92 -4.95 37.36
N PHE A 297 -24.79 -4.68 36.71
CA PHE A 297 -24.14 -3.38 36.70
C PHE A 297 -24.16 -2.76 35.30
N TYR A 298 -24.15 -1.43 35.26
CA TYR A 298 -24.00 -0.71 34.00
C TYR A 298 -22.57 -0.82 33.46
N PHE A 299 -22.42 -0.75 32.15
CA PHE A 299 -21.15 -0.63 31.45
C PHE A 299 -20.94 0.79 30.97
N LYS A 300 -19.67 1.22 30.95
CA LYS A 300 -19.20 2.45 30.30
C LYS A 300 -18.23 2.11 29.18
N ILE A 301 -18.22 2.95 28.14
CA ILE A 301 -17.18 2.90 27.10
C ILE A 301 -15.89 3.40 27.74
N ASP A 302 -14.85 2.55 27.72
CA ASP A 302 -13.52 2.83 28.29
C ASP A 302 -12.56 3.32 27.22
N THR A 303 -12.56 2.69 26.05
CA THR A 303 -11.69 3.09 24.94
C THR A 303 -12.34 2.76 23.61
N VAL A 304 -12.32 3.71 22.68
CA VAL A 304 -12.68 3.50 21.27
C VAL A 304 -11.40 3.17 20.51
N HIS A 305 -11.37 2.03 19.83
CA HIS A 305 -10.18 1.54 19.10
C HIS A 305 -10.18 2.00 17.65
N ARG A 306 -11.35 1.95 17.01
CA ARG A 306 -11.51 2.27 15.60
C ARG A 306 -12.94 2.70 15.34
N ALA A 307 -13.10 3.69 14.47
CA ALA A 307 -14.39 4.14 13.99
C ALA A 307 -14.34 4.35 12.48
N THR A 308 -15.39 3.93 11.78
CA THR A 308 -15.59 4.23 10.37
C THR A 308 -16.94 4.90 10.15
N SER A 309 -17.01 5.84 9.20
CA SER A 309 -18.24 6.51 8.78
C SER A 309 -18.50 6.27 7.29
N GLN A 310 -19.75 6.04 6.93
CA GLN A 310 -20.22 5.74 5.58
C GLN A 310 -21.52 6.50 5.28
N ILE A 311 -21.62 7.10 4.10
CA ILE A 311 -22.88 7.69 3.63
C ILE A 311 -23.77 6.57 3.06
N VAL A 312 -24.96 6.39 3.64
CA VAL A 312 -26.01 5.45 3.20
C VAL A 312 -27.33 6.21 3.01
N ALA A 313 -28.49 5.62 3.30
CA ALA A 313 -29.74 6.36 3.54
C ALA A 313 -29.70 7.04 4.93
N GLY A 314 -28.68 7.87 5.16
CA GLY A 314 -28.28 8.40 6.47
C GLY A 314 -26.75 8.42 6.58
N ARG A 315 -26.23 8.38 7.81
CA ARG A 315 -24.82 8.10 8.08
C ARG A 315 -24.71 6.83 8.91
N ARG A 316 -23.98 5.84 8.40
CA ARG A 316 -23.67 4.61 9.11
C ARG A 316 -22.29 4.72 9.75
N PHE A 317 -22.23 4.48 11.05
CA PHE A 317 -21.00 4.39 11.83
C PHE A 317 -20.77 2.93 12.23
N SER A 318 -19.55 2.44 12.06
CA SER A 318 -19.10 1.16 12.64
C SER A 318 -17.99 1.45 13.63
N ILE A 319 -18.21 1.11 14.89
CA ILE A 319 -17.38 1.55 16.02
C ILE A 319 -16.94 0.33 16.81
N ALA A 320 -15.63 0.10 16.88
CA ALA A 320 -15.03 -0.91 17.73
C ALA A 320 -14.55 -0.25 19.03
N PHE A 321 -15.09 -0.70 20.17
CA PHE A 321 -14.76 -0.14 21.48
C PHE A 321 -14.67 -1.22 22.56
N THR A 322 -14.02 -0.87 23.67
CA THR A 322 -14.00 -1.66 24.90
C THR A 322 -14.95 -1.04 25.91
N ALA A 323 -15.85 -1.86 26.45
CA ALA A 323 -16.74 -1.48 27.53
C ALA A 323 -16.27 -2.11 28.84
N LYS A 324 -16.25 -1.33 29.92
CA LYS A 324 -15.95 -1.80 31.27
C LYS A 324 -17.17 -1.67 32.17
N GLU A 325 -17.40 -2.70 32.97
CA GLU A 325 -18.40 -2.70 34.01
C GLU A 325 -18.13 -1.58 35.03
N THR A 326 -19.19 -0.95 35.52
CA THR A 326 -19.13 0.13 36.51
C THR A 326 -19.53 -0.35 37.89
N THR A 327 -19.36 0.51 38.89
CA THR A 327 -19.86 0.27 40.25
C THR A 327 -21.36 0.52 40.40
N CYS A 328 -22.02 1.09 39.38
CA CYS A 328 -23.44 1.41 39.42
C CYS A 328 -24.29 0.18 39.10
N SER A 329 -25.07 -0.27 40.08
CA SER A 329 -26.08 -1.31 39.90
C SER A 329 -27.29 -0.77 39.13
N LYS A 330 -27.85 -1.59 38.24
CA LYS A 330 -29.10 -1.35 37.50
C LYS A 330 -30.35 -1.45 38.36
N GLU A 331 -30.25 -2.08 39.54
CA GLU A 331 -31.39 -2.17 40.48
C GLU A 331 -31.55 -0.87 41.27
N SER A 332 -30.45 -0.25 41.67
CA SER A 332 -30.45 0.98 42.47
C SER A 332 -30.50 2.25 41.63
N ASN A 333 -30.07 2.19 40.36
CA ASN A 333 -30.03 3.32 39.45
C ASN A 333 -30.94 3.07 38.25
N LYS A 334 -31.79 4.03 37.93
CA LYS A 334 -32.70 3.94 36.77
C LYS A 334 -31.95 4.06 35.43
N GLU A 335 -30.83 4.79 35.40
CA GLU A 335 -30.04 5.07 34.20
C GLU A 335 -28.55 5.17 34.52
N LEU A 336 -27.72 5.04 33.47
CA LEU A 336 -26.28 5.26 33.55
C LEU A 336 -25.98 6.76 33.70
N THR A 337 -25.52 7.19 34.86
CA THR A 337 -25.14 8.57 35.13
C THR A 337 -23.64 8.81 34.94
N ALA A 338 -23.26 10.07 34.70
CA ALA A 338 -21.87 10.46 34.54
C ALA A 338 -21.00 10.12 35.77
N SER A 339 -21.60 10.10 36.97
CA SER A 339 -20.92 9.79 38.25
C SER A 339 -20.54 8.32 38.45
N CYS A 340 -20.99 7.40 37.59
CA CYS A 340 -20.68 5.97 37.73
C CYS A 340 -19.20 5.67 37.41
N GLU A 341 -18.41 5.31 38.41
CA GLU A 341 -16.99 4.96 38.20
C GLU A 341 -16.83 3.55 37.59
N THR A 342 -15.78 3.36 36.79
CA THR A 342 -15.44 2.06 36.24
C THR A 342 -14.86 1.15 37.32
N ASN A 343 -15.31 -0.10 37.38
CA ASN A 343 -14.82 -1.08 38.33
C ASN A 343 -13.49 -1.66 37.82
N LYS A 344 -12.39 -1.48 38.59
CA LYS A 344 -11.05 -1.98 38.23
C LYS A 344 -10.99 -3.50 38.08
N LEU A 345 -11.86 -4.23 38.77
CA LEU A 345 -11.99 -5.69 38.72
C LEU A 345 -13.22 -6.15 37.93
N GLY A 346 -13.97 -5.20 37.36
CA GLY A 346 -15.21 -5.46 36.65
C GLY A 346 -15.00 -6.17 35.33
N GLU A 347 -16.08 -6.71 34.78
CA GLU A 347 -16.06 -7.35 33.47
C GLU A 347 -15.65 -6.38 32.36
N VAL A 348 -14.87 -6.88 31.40
CA VAL A 348 -14.42 -6.14 30.23
C VAL A 348 -14.94 -6.81 28.96
N LEU A 349 -15.70 -6.05 28.18
CA LEU A 349 -16.29 -6.49 26.92
C LEU A 349 -15.61 -5.82 25.74
N GLN A 350 -15.39 -6.57 24.66
CA GLN A 350 -15.01 -6.03 23.36
C GLN A 350 -16.24 -5.97 22.48
N CYS A 351 -16.58 -4.78 22.02
CA CYS A 351 -17.83 -4.51 21.35
C CYS A 351 -17.61 -3.90 19.96
N ILE A 352 -18.49 -4.27 19.03
CA ILE A 352 -18.63 -3.62 17.73
C ILE A 352 -20.07 -3.10 17.67
N ALA A 353 -20.22 -1.79 17.50
CA ALA A 353 -21.50 -1.16 17.26
C ALA A 353 -21.64 -0.72 15.81
N ASP A 354 -22.82 -0.99 15.25
CA ASP A 354 -23.29 -0.45 13.97
C ASP A 354 -24.42 0.53 14.26
N VAL A 355 -24.21 1.80 13.94
CA VAL A 355 -25.17 2.88 14.21
C VAL A 355 -25.55 3.57 12.90
N VAL A 356 -26.84 3.62 12.56
CA VAL A 356 -27.33 4.35 11.39
C VAL A 356 -28.14 5.55 11.86
N VAL A 357 -27.61 6.75 11.64
CA VAL A 357 -28.25 8.02 11.96
C VAL A 357 -28.93 8.57 10.71
N VAL A 358 -30.23 8.84 10.77
CA VAL A 358 -31.02 9.39 9.67
C VAL A 358 -31.64 10.73 10.11
N PRO A 359 -30.91 11.86 9.98
CA PRO A 359 -31.32 13.13 10.59
C PRO A 359 -32.69 13.64 10.12
N TRP A 360 -33.03 13.47 8.84
CA TRP A 360 -34.32 13.94 8.29
C TRP A 360 -35.53 13.09 8.71
N MET A 361 -35.30 11.90 9.29
CA MET A 361 -36.35 11.08 9.90
C MET A 361 -36.31 11.13 11.43
N ASN A 362 -35.31 11.79 12.02
CA ASN A 362 -35.01 11.73 13.46
C ASN A 362 -34.93 10.28 13.99
N THR A 363 -34.40 9.36 13.19
CA THR A 363 -34.24 7.96 13.57
C THR A 363 -32.77 7.60 13.72
N VAL A 364 -32.46 6.88 14.80
CA VAL A 364 -31.15 6.28 15.06
C VAL A 364 -31.35 4.80 15.29
N ASP A 365 -30.91 3.98 14.34
CA ASP A 365 -30.88 2.53 14.49
C ASP A 365 -29.51 2.12 15.03
N THR A 366 -29.47 1.21 16.00
CA THR A 366 -28.25 0.85 16.71
C THR A 366 -28.25 -0.63 17.00
N THR A 367 -27.19 -1.30 16.55
CA THR A 367 -26.91 -2.71 16.85
C THR A 367 -25.57 -2.78 17.56
N VAL A 368 -25.47 -3.53 18.66
CA VAL A 368 -24.22 -3.69 19.41
C VAL A 368 -23.97 -5.17 19.67
N ASN A 369 -22.82 -5.66 19.23
CA ASN A 369 -22.37 -7.03 19.48
C ASN A 369 -21.14 -7.00 20.36
N CYS A 370 -21.19 -7.66 21.52
CA CYS A 370 -20.09 -7.71 22.48
C CYS A 370 -19.64 -9.15 22.77
N GLY A 371 -18.33 -9.36 22.84
CA GLY A 371 -17.71 -10.59 23.31
C GLY A 371 -16.98 -10.38 24.63
N SER A 372 -17.06 -11.34 25.55
CA SER A 372 -16.29 -11.30 26.79
C SER A 372 -14.81 -11.63 26.51
N ARG A 373 -13.92 -10.84 27.11
CA ARG A 373 -12.49 -11.15 27.07
C ARG A 373 -12.24 -12.30 28.04
N GLY A 374 -12.20 -13.52 27.52
CA GLY A 374 -11.97 -14.74 28.31
C GLY A 374 -10.84 -14.54 29.33
N LYS A 375 -11.13 -14.77 30.61
CA LYS A 375 -10.09 -14.86 31.65
C LYS A 375 -9.15 -15.96 31.21
N ILE A 376 -7.93 -15.63 30.81
CA ILE A 376 -6.86 -16.61 30.72
C ILE A 376 -6.65 -17.08 32.16
N LEU A 377 -7.30 -18.19 32.52
CA LEU A 377 -6.88 -19.00 33.65
C LEU A 377 -5.39 -19.25 33.42
N ARG A 378 -4.55 -18.58 34.19
CA ARG A 378 -3.14 -18.92 34.28
C ARG A 378 -3.08 -20.29 34.93
N LEU A 379 -3.22 -21.35 34.13
CA LEU A 379 -2.77 -22.67 34.53
C LEU A 379 -1.29 -22.50 34.88
N ALA A 380 -0.96 -22.70 36.16
CA ALA A 380 0.42 -22.83 36.58
C ALA A 380 1.05 -23.93 35.72
N ARG A 381 2.19 -23.62 35.10
CA ARG A 381 2.92 -24.54 34.24
C ARG A 381 3.46 -25.68 35.14
N PRO A 382 3.19 -26.95 34.83
CA PRO A 382 3.87 -28.04 35.51
C PRO A 382 5.39 -27.89 35.28
N PRO A 383 6.23 -28.15 36.29
CA PRO A 383 7.68 -28.10 36.12
C PRO A 383 8.11 -29.17 35.10
N GLY A 384 8.84 -28.77 34.04
CA GLY A 384 9.48 -29.70 33.10
C GLY A 384 9.31 -29.44 31.59
N PHE A 385 8.60 -28.41 31.14
CA PHE A 385 8.43 -28.13 29.70
C PHE A 385 9.37 -27.02 29.19
N SER A 386 10.32 -27.37 28.31
CA SER A 386 11.14 -26.45 27.52
C SER A 386 10.38 -25.96 26.27
N PRO A 387 10.77 -24.82 25.65
CA PRO A 387 9.85 -23.99 24.86
C PRO A 387 9.76 -24.33 23.36
N PHE A 388 10.23 -25.48 22.91
CA PHE A 388 10.27 -25.80 21.48
C PHE A 388 9.38 -27.00 21.13
N ARG A 389 8.10 -26.73 20.82
CA ARG A 389 7.29 -27.57 19.91
C ARG A 389 6.20 -26.73 19.25
N LEU A 390 6.12 -26.93 17.93
CA LEU A 390 5.33 -26.23 16.93
C LEU A 390 3.87 -25.95 17.35
N VAL A 391 3.47 -24.69 17.14
CA VAL A 391 2.07 -24.28 17.18
C VAL A 391 1.34 -24.95 16.02
N ALA A 392 0.54 -25.97 16.33
CA ALA A 392 -0.54 -26.40 15.47
C ALA A 392 -1.56 -25.24 15.39
N ARG A 393 -1.59 -24.60 14.22
CA ARG A 393 -2.53 -23.55 13.83
C ARG A 393 -3.97 -24.06 14.02
N LYS A 394 -4.66 -23.52 15.03
CA LYS A 394 -6.11 -23.74 15.21
C LYS A 394 -6.85 -23.13 14.03
N THR A 395 -7.66 -23.94 13.37
CA THR A 395 -8.67 -23.52 12.40
C THR A 395 -9.76 -22.73 13.13
N THR A 396 -9.88 -21.45 12.80
CA THR A 396 -11.03 -20.61 13.17
C THR A 396 -12.19 -20.91 12.23
N LYS A 397 -13.36 -21.10 12.82
CA LYS A 397 -14.63 -21.42 12.17
C LYS A 397 -15.10 -20.28 11.27
N GLU A 398 -15.67 -20.66 10.13
CA GLU A 398 -16.27 -19.81 9.10
C GLU A 398 -17.33 -18.86 9.67
N GLY A 399 -17.14 -17.57 9.42
CA GLY A 399 -18.18 -16.56 9.40
C GLY A 399 -18.27 -16.02 7.98
N THR A 400 -19.49 -16.00 7.42
CA THR A 400 -19.79 -15.76 6.01
C THR A 400 -19.58 -14.30 5.60
N THR A 401 -18.33 -13.86 5.50
CA THR A 401 -17.95 -12.71 4.67
C THR A 401 -17.79 -13.21 3.24
N LYS A 402 -18.30 -12.47 2.24
CA LYS A 402 -18.06 -12.77 0.82
C LYS A 402 -16.54 -12.84 0.60
N HIS A 403 -16.00 -14.06 0.56
CA HIS A 403 -14.60 -14.32 0.25
C HIS A 403 -14.39 -13.96 -1.21
N LEU A 404 -13.88 -12.77 -1.48
CA LEU A 404 -13.16 -12.50 -2.73
C LEU A 404 -11.90 -13.37 -2.68
N LYS A 405 -11.79 -14.24 -3.68
CA LYS A 405 -10.87 -15.36 -3.66
C LYS A 405 -9.50 -14.91 -4.16
N LEU A 406 -8.48 -15.35 -3.45
CA LEU A 406 -7.07 -15.16 -3.77
C LEU A 406 -6.70 -16.07 -4.97
N CYS A 407 -6.05 -15.53 -6.00
CA CYS A 407 -5.52 -16.36 -7.09
C CYS A 407 -4.02 -16.59 -6.91
N GLU A 408 -3.61 -17.86 -6.83
CA GLU A 408 -2.21 -18.24 -6.82
C GLU A 408 -1.70 -18.43 -8.25
N TYR A 409 -0.47 -17.98 -8.50
CA TYR A 409 0.24 -18.29 -9.73
C TYR A 409 0.81 -19.70 -9.63
N LYS A 410 0.43 -20.57 -10.57
CA LYS A 410 1.12 -21.86 -10.75
C LYS A 410 2.06 -21.74 -11.93
N GLY A 411 3.36 -21.80 -11.64
CA GLY A 411 4.42 -21.90 -12.64
C GLY A 411 4.32 -23.17 -13.48
N ARG A 412 5.30 -23.40 -14.36
CA ARG A 412 5.30 -24.54 -15.28
C ARG A 412 5.50 -25.86 -14.49
N ARG A 413 4.55 -26.79 -14.56
CA ARG A 413 4.75 -28.16 -14.04
C ARG A 413 5.61 -28.95 -15.03
N LEU A 414 6.75 -29.47 -14.60
CA LEU A 414 7.35 -30.63 -15.27
C LEU A 414 6.48 -31.84 -14.94
N GLU A 415 5.91 -32.51 -15.95
CA GLU A 415 5.25 -33.79 -15.74
C GLU A 415 6.28 -34.81 -15.26
N ALA A 416 6.12 -35.26 -14.01
CA ALA A 416 6.85 -36.39 -13.49
C ALA A 416 6.14 -37.69 -13.93
N GLY A 417 6.84 -38.49 -14.75
CA GLY A 417 6.61 -39.93 -14.88
C GLY A 417 5.84 -40.37 -16.12
N ALA A 418 6.58 -40.67 -17.20
CA ALA A 418 6.22 -41.75 -18.11
C ALA A 418 7.40 -42.74 -18.16
N GLU A 419 7.11 -44.03 -17.97
CA GLU A 419 8.03 -45.16 -18.09
C GLU A 419 8.81 -45.15 -19.42
N PRO A 420 10.02 -45.73 -19.48
CA PRO A 420 10.84 -45.68 -20.68
C PRO A 420 10.25 -46.60 -21.76
N ALA A 421 9.78 -46.01 -22.86
CA ALA A 421 9.47 -46.70 -24.11
C ALA A 421 10.62 -46.46 -25.13
N PRO A 422 10.85 -47.38 -26.08
CA PRO A 422 12.14 -47.59 -26.71
C PRO A 422 12.54 -46.51 -27.72
N GLU A 423 13.85 -46.42 -27.96
CA GLU A 423 14.55 -45.47 -28.83
C GLU A 423 13.93 -45.33 -30.22
N ASN A 424 13.12 -44.28 -30.40
CA ASN A 424 13.05 -43.37 -31.56
C ASN A 424 11.68 -42.70 -31.59
N GLU A 425 11.46 -41.71 -30.73
CA GLU A 425 10.48 -40.64 -30.95
C GLU A 425 10.77 -39.52 -29.96
N SER A 426 10.95 -38.29 -30.46
CA SER A 426 11.17 -37.09 -29.65
C SER A 426 9.94 -36.82 -28.77
N PRO A 427 10.08 -36.61 -27.44
CA PRO A 427 8.94 -36.32 -26.59
C PRO A 427 8.45 -34.90 -26.90
N ASN A 428 7.28 -34.80 -27.51
CA ASN A 428 6.59 -33.53 -27.73
C ASN A 428 6.05 -33.02 -26.38
N GLN A 429 6.84 -32.22 -25.68
CA GLN A 429 6.43 -31.57 -24.43
C GLN A 429 5.35 -30.52 -24.73
N ARG A 430 4.09 -30.81 -24.37
CA ARG A 430 3.03 -29.79 -24.34
C ARG A 430 3.23 -28.88 -23.13
N ALA A 431 3.79 -27.69 -23.36
CA ALA A 431 3.79 -26.63 -22.36
C ALA A 431 2.35 -26.12 -22.15
N VAL A 432 1.84 -26.22 -20.91
CA VAL A 432 0.58 -25.57 -20.51
C VAL A 432 0.86 -24.09 -20.29
N SER A 433 0.06 -23.21 -20.92
CA SER A 433 0.19 -21.76 -20.78
C SER A 433 -0.01 -21.35 -19.31
N PRO A 434 0.82 -20.46 -18.74
CA PRO A 434 0.67 -20.00 -17.36
C PRO A 434 -0.72 -19.37 -17.13
N ARG A 435 -1.36 -19.71 -16.01
CA ARG A 435 -2.68 -19.19 -15.62
C ARG A 435 -2.74 -18.89 -14.12
N LEU A 436 -3.50 -17.87 -13.75
CA LEU A 436 -3.94 -17.65 -12.38
C LEU A 436 -4.98 -18.72 -12.03
N ILE A 437 -4.80 -19.39 -10.89
CA ILE A 437 -5.72 -20.44 -10.44
C ILE A 437 -6.26 -20.04 -9.08
N GLN A 438 -7.56 -20.18 -8.95
CA GLN A 438 -8.33 -19.85 -7.76
C GLN A 438 -8.27 -20.93 -6.68
#